data_AF-A0A1A8BQ02-F1
#
_entry.id   AF-A0A1A8BQ02-F1
#
_cell.length_a   1.000
_cell.length_b   1.000
_cell.length_c   1.000
_cell.angle_alpha   90.00
_cell.angle_beta   90.00
_cell.angle_gamma   90.00
#
_symmetry.space_group_name_H-M   'P 1'
#
loop_
_entity.id
_entity.type
_entity.pdbx_description
1 polymer ?
#
loop_
_entity_poly.entity_id
_entity_poly.type
_entity_poly.pdbx_seq_one_letter_code
_entity_poly.pdbx_strand_id
1 'polypeptide(L)' 'DNDDYYAEMKFHVVIRRRPLFYTVNLLLPSIFLMVMDIVGFYLPPDSGERVSFKITLLLGYSVFLIIVSDTLPATAIETP' A
#
# COMPACT_ATOMS: atom_id res chain seq x y z
N ASP A 1 15.09 -45.75 28.67
CA ASP A 1 14.75 -44.90 27.53
C ASP A 1 13.26 -44.64 27.48
N ASN A 2 12.72 -43.45 27.65
CA ASN A 2 13.19 -42.13 28.11
C ASN A 2 11.89 -41.37 28.36
N ASP A 3 11.47 -41.21 29.63
CA ASP A 3 10.27 -40.44 29.98
C ASP A 3 10.67 -39.05 30.44
N ASP A 4 11.21 -38.24 29.52
CA ASP A 4 11.56 -36.85 29.77
C ASP A 4 10.31 -35.96 29.57
N TYR A 5 9.51 -35.80 30.63
CA TYR A 5 8.41 -34.83 30.65
C TYR A 5 8.93 -33.42 30.97
N TYR A 6 8.85 -32.52 29.99
CA TYR A 6 9.19 -31.10 30.16
C TYR A 6 7.94 -30.28 30.45
N ALA A 7 7.95 -29.55 31.56
CA ALA A 7 6.92 -28.57 31.87
C ALA A 7 7.08 -27.35 30.96
N GLU A 8 6.07 -27.01 30.18
CA GLU A 8 6.04 -25.81 29.34
C GLU A 8 4.95 -24.85 29.84
N MET A 9 5.28 -23.56 29.88
CA MET A 9 4.34 -22.48 30.16
C MET A 9 4.38 -21.47 29.03
N LYS A 10 3.33 -21.44 28.20
CA LYS A 10 3.20 -20.52 27.06
C LYS A 10 2.46 -19.26 27.48
N PHE A 11 3.04 -18.10 27.20
CA PHE A 11 2.39 -16.81 27.30
C PHE A 11 2.04 -16.29 25.91
N HIS A 12 0.76 -16.01 25.68
CA HIS A 12 0.30 -15.40 24.44
C HIS A 12 0.32 -13.88 24.56
N VAL A 13 1.24 -13.24 23.86
CA VAL A 13 1.31 -11.77 23.77
C VAL A 13 0.52 -11.31 22.55
N VAL A 14 -0.55 -10.56 22.79
CA VAL A 14 -1.35 -9.96 21.71
C VAL A 14 -0.83 -8.56 21.40
N ILE A 15 -0.31 -8.37 20.20
CA ILE A 15 0.21 -7.07 19.72
C ILE A 15 -0.75 -6.52 18.68
N ARG A 16 -1.22 -5.27 18.88
CA ARG A 16 -2.06 -4.56 17.89
C ARG A 16 -1.24 -3.47 17.19
N ARG A 17 -1.06 -3.59 15.88
CA ARG A 17 -0.48 -2.51 15.06
C ARG A 17 -1.45 -1.33 14.96
N ARG A 18 -0.95 -0.10 14.98
CA ARG A 18 -1.74 1.12 14.73
C ARG A 18 -1.61 1.50 13.24
N PRO A 19 -2.61 1.24 12.39
CA PRO A 19 -2.50 1.44 10.94
C PRO A 19 -2.69 2.90 10.49
N LEU A 20 -3.07 3.82 11.39
CA LEU A 20 -3.48 5.18 11.03
C LEU A 20 -2.46 5.94 10.16
N PHE A 21 -1.17 5.88 10.51
CA PHE A 21 -0.12 6.55 9.73
C PHE A 21 0.01 5.97 8.31
N TYR A 22 -0.19 4.65 8.19
CA TYR A 22 -0.13 3.94 6.92
C TYR A 22 -1.32 4.30 6.02
N THR A 23 -2.53 4.32 6.61
CA THR A 23 -3.75 4.70 5.91
C THR A 23 -3.68 6.13 5.39
N VAL A 24 -3.16 7.07 6.19
CA VAL A 24 -2.99 8.47 5.75
C VAL A 24 -1.98 8.58 4.60
N ASN A 25 -0.85 7.87 4.68
CA ASN A 25 0.14 7.86 3.60
C ASN A 25 -0.37 7.21 2.31
N LEU A 26 -1.41 6.37 2.36
CA LEU A 26 -2.09 5.82 1.19
C LEU A 26 -3.18 6.76 0.64
N LEU A 27 -3.96 7.38 1.53
CA LEU A 27 -5.05 8.29 1.17
C LEU A 27 -4.55 9.56 0.48
N LEU A 28 -3.43 10.10 0.94
CA LEU A 28 -2.83 11.34 0.41
C LEU A 28 -2.50 11.25 -1.09
N PRO A 29 -1.77 10.22 -1.58
CA PRO A 29 -1.56 10.01 -3.00
C PRO A 29 -2.86 9.68 -3.75
N SER A 30 -3.82 8.96 -3.15
CA SER A 30 -5.11 8.72 -3.80
C SER A 30 -5.91 10.00 -4.08
N ILE A 31 -5.94 10.92 -3.10
CA ILE A 31 -6.59 12.23 -3.26
C ILE A 31 -5.85 13.06 -4.32
N PHE A 32 -4.51 13.03 -4.30
CA PHE A 32 -3.70 13.73 -5.31
C PHE A 32 -4.01 13.23 -6.74
N LEU A 33 -4.09 11.91 -6.93
CA LEU A 33 -4.46 11.31 -8.21
C LEU A 33 -5.85 11.75 -8.68
N MET A 34 -6.82 11.81 -7.76
CA MET A 34 -8.18 12.25 -8.06
C MET A 34 -8.22 13.70 -8.54
N VAL A 35 -7.43 14.59 -7.93
CA VAL A 35 -7.29 16.00 -8.36
C VAL A 35 -6.62 16.08 -9.74
N MET A 36 -5.53 15.35 -9.95
CA MET A 36 -4.86 15.28 -11.25
C MET A 36 -5.77 14.72 -12.33
N ASP A 37 -6.68 13.81 -11.99
CA ASP A 37 -7.65 13.26 -12.93
C ASP A 37 -8.59 14.35 -13.47
N ILE A 38 -9.14 15.16 -12.56
CA ILE A 38 -9.99 16.33 -12.85
C ILE A 38 -9.24 17.36 -13.70
N VAL A 39 -7.99 17.68 -13.35
CA VAL A 39 -7.13 18.58 -14.13
C VAL A 39 -6.91 18.05 -15.55
N GLY A 40 -6.73 16.73 -15.69
CA GLY A 40 -6.61 16.06 -16.98
C GLY A 40 -7.91 15.97 -17.80
N PHE A 41 -9.07 16.27 -17.21
CA PHE A 41 -10.32 16.51 -17.95
C PHE A 41 -10.46 17.96 -18.40
N TYR A 42 -9.83 18.90 -17.69
CA TYR A 42 -9.75 20.30 -18.11
C TYR A 42 -8.79 20.54 -19.28
N LEU A 43 -7.82 19.65 -19.50
CA LEU A 43 -6.86 19.77 -20.59
C LEU A 43 -7.52 19.38 -21.93
N PRO A 44 -7.45 20.22 -22.98
CA PRO A 44 -8.09 19.94 -24.27
C PRO A 44 -7.56 18.63 -24.90
N PRO A 45 -8.43 17.80 -25.47
CA PRO A 45 -8.10 16.45 -25.93
C PRO A 45 -7.23 16.41 -27.20
N ASP A 46 -7.08 17.53 -27.91
CA ASP A 46 -6.51 17.56 -29.26
C ASP A 46 -4.97 17.46 -29.31
N SER A 47 -4.27 17.68 -28.21
CA SER A 47 -2.79 17.75 -28.22
C SER A 47 -2.07 16.41 -27.93
N GLY A 48 -2.77 15.31 -27.64
CA GLY A 48 -2.12 14.04 -27.21
C GLY A 48 -1.40 14.12 -25.84
N GLU A 49 -1.21 15.33 -25.31
CA GLU A 49 -0.63 15.63 -23.99
C GLU A 49 -1.40 14.96 -22.85
N ARG A 50 -2.72 14.80 -23.01
CA ARG A 50 -3.57 14.07 -22.05
C ARG A 50 -3.09 12.64 -21.84
N VAL A 51 -2.68 11.94 -22.90
CA VAL A 51 -2.23 10.54 -22.81
C VAL A 51 -0.87 10.46 -22.10
N SER A 52 0.06 11.34 -22.47
CA SER A 52 1.38 11.42 -21.83
C SER A 52 1.26 11.72 -20.32
N PHE A 53 0.39 12.68 -19.96
CA PHE A 53 0.11 13.03 -18.57
C PHE A 53 -0.45 11.84 -17.76
N LYS A 54 -1.40 11.08 -18.31
CA LYS A 54 -1.96 9.90 -17.64
C LYS A 54 -0.91 8.78 -17.48
N ILE A 55 -0.01 8.60 -18.44
CA ILE A 55 1.08 7.61 -18.37
C ILE A 55 2.05 7.95 -17.24
N THR A 56 2.48 9.21 -17.13
CA THR A 56 3.36 9.66 -16.03
C THR A 56 2.68 9.48 -14.66
N LEU A 57 1.38 9.76 -14.58
CA LEU A 57 0.58 9.56 -13.38
C LEU A 57 0.53 8.08 -12.96
N LEU A 58 0.30 7.18 -13.92
CA LEU A 58 0.30 5.73 -13.73
C LEU A 58 1.65 5.19 -13.25
N LEU A 59 2.74 5.74 -13.80
CA LEU A 59 4.10 5.38 -13.43
C LEU A 59 4.40 5.80 -11.99
N GLY A 60 4.04 7.02 -11.59
CA GLY A 60 4.17 7.48 -10.22
C GLY A 60 3.35 6.65 -9.22
N TYR A 61 2.14 6.25 -9.59
CA TYR A 61 1.31 5.36 -8.77
C TYR A 61 1.92 3.96 -8.62
N SER A 62 2.45 3.39 -9.69
CA SER A 62 3.14 2.10 -9.65
C SER A 62 4.34 2.13 -8.70
N VAL A 63 5.17 3.18 -8.77
CA VAL A 63 6.31 3.36 -7.85
C VAL A 63 5.83 3.49 -6.41
N PHE A 64 4.77 4.28 -6.18
CA PHE A 64 4.18 4.41 -4.85
C PHE A 64 3.68 3.08 -4.30
N LEU A 65 2.98 2.28 -5.11
CA LEU A 65 2.52 0.95 -4.74
C LEU A 65 3.67 0.00 -4.41
N ILE A 66 4.79 0.08 -5.14
CA ILE A 66 5.98 -0.73 -4.84
C ILE A 66 6.53 -0.36 -3.46
N ILE A 67 6.69 0.93 -3.15
CA ILE A 67 7.16 1.40 -1.83
C ILE A 67 6.21 0.97 -0.71
N VAL A 68 4.90 1.06 -0.96
CA VAL A 68 3.86 0.57 -0.05
C VAL A 68 4.01 -0.95 0.14
N SER A 69 4.11 -1.70 -0.95
CA SER A 69 4.27 -3.16 -0.91
C SER A 69 5.54 -3.60 -0.18
N ASP A 70 6.62 -2.81 -0.20
CA ASP A 70 7.85 -3.11 0.54
C ASP A 70 7.73 -2.74 2.03
N THR A 71 6.96 -1.69 2.35
CA THR A 71 6.74 -1.25 3.74
C THR A 71 5.65 -2.03 4.46
N LEU A 72 4.66 -2.55 3.73
CA LEU A 72 3.70 -3.51 4.24
C LEU A 72 4.38 -4.88 4.22
N PRO A 73 4.56 -5.58 5.36
CA PRO A 73 5.11 -6.91 5.28
C PRO A 73 4.16 -7.79 4.45
N ALA A 74 4.65 -8.33 3.34
CA ALA A 74 4.01 -9.40 2.60
C ALA A 74 3.88 -10.60 3.56
N THR A 75 2.76 -10.66 4.28
CA THR A 75 2.54 -11.68 5.30
C THR A 75 2.11 -12.92 4.55
N ALA A 76 3.05 -13.83 4.29
CA ALA A 76 2.86 -15.05 3.50
C ALA A 76 1.95 -16.12 4.15
N ILE A 77 1.16 -15.77 5.16
CA ILE A 77 0.37 -16.74 5.94
C ILE A 77 -1.10 -16.80 5.56
N GLU A 78 -1.68 -15.81 4.90
CA GLU A 78 -3.00 -15.96 4.28
C GLU A 78 -3.28 -14.73 3.40
N THR A 79 -3.70 -14.98 2.17
CA THR A 79 -4.33 -13.97 1.33
C THR A 79 -5.65 -13.54 1.98
N PRO A 80 -5.88 -12.25 2.26
CA PRO A 80 -7.22 -11.77 2.58
C PRO A 80 -8.17 -11.89 1.39
#